data_AF-A0AAV4RWL1-F1
#
_entry.id   AF-A0AAV4RWL1-F1
#
_cell.length_a   1.000
_cell.length_b   1.000
_cell.length_c   1.000
_cell.angle_alpha   90.00
_cell.angle_beta   90.00
_cell.angle_gamma   90.00
#
_symmetry.space_group_name_H-M   'P 1'
#
loop_
_entity.id
_entity.type
_entity.pdbx_description
1 polymer ?
#
loop_
_entity_poly.entity_id
_entity_poly.type
_entity_poly.pdbx_seq_one_letter_code
_entity_poly.pdbx_strand_id
1 'polypeptide(L)' 'RKILEVPGLETSRSLGLEWLKGQRTPAGGWGRNTHRAIATLHLAQATNFNDSTLDEDITAKQLELQLSTVILRYWYKTVS' A
#
# COMPACT_ATOMS: atom_id res chain seq x y z
N ARG A 1 22.40 11.59 16.97
CA ARG A 1 22.08 12.19 15.64
C ARG A 1 20.80 13.00 15.80
N LYS A 2 20.90 14.33 15.94
CA LYS A 2 19.74 15.23 15.94
C LYS A 2 19.46 15.53 14.46
N ILE A 3 18.70 14.66 13.81
CA ILE A 3 18.25 14.92 12.44
C ILE A 3 17.18 16.00 12.60
N LEU A 4 17.56 17.22 12.22
CA LEU A 4 16.73 18.37 11.85
C LEU A 4 15.23 18.13 12.07
N GLU A 5 14.69 18.69 13.15
CA GLU A 5 13.25 18.93 13.26
C GLU A 5 12.89 19.92 12.15
N VAL A 6 12.57 19.39 10.97
CA VAL A 6 12.06 20.18 9.85
C VAL A 6 10.65 20.61 10.26
N PRO A 7 10.39 21.91 10.44
CA PRO A 7 9.09 22.38 10.88
C PRO A 7 7.99 21.88 9.94
N GLY A 8 6.93 21.30 10.51
CA GLY A 8 5.80 20.78 9.75
C GLY A 8 6.03 19.44 9.06
N LEU A 9 7.18 18.77 9.24
CA LEU A 9 7.44 17.44 8.65
C LEU A 9 6.45 16.40 9.17
N GLU A 10 6.27 16.28 10.49
CA GLU A 10 5.33 15.31 11.06
C GLU A 10 3.88 15.64 10.68
N THR A 11 3.50 16.92 10.64
CA THR A 11 2.18 17.35 10.17
C THR A 11 1.96 16.96 8.71
N SER A 12 2.93 17.24 7.83
CA SER A 12 2.86 16.90 6.41
C SER A 12 2.81 15.39 6.19
N ARG A 13 3.59 14.63 6.97
CA ARG A 13 3.56 13.16 6.96
C ARG A 13 2.19 12.64 7.39
N SER A 14 1.63 13.16 8.49
CA SER A 14 0.30 12.75 8.98
C SER A 14 -0.79 13.02 7.93
N LEU A 15 -0.84 14.24 7.40
CA LEU A 15 -1.80 14.62 6.36
C LEU A 15 -1.65 13.78 5.09
N GLY A 16 -0.42 13.49 4.66
CA GLY A 16 -0.15 12.63 3.52
C GLY A 16 -0.63 11.20 3.74
N LEU A 17 -0.43 10.65 4.94
CA LEU A 17 -0.90 9.30 5.30
C LEU A 17 -2.42 9.23 5.38
N GLU A 18 -3.08 10.22 5.97
CA GLU A 18 -4.54 10.29 5.99
C GLU A 18 -5.13 10.43 4.60
N TRP A 19 -4.57 11.33 3.78
CA TRP A 19 -4.97 11.48 2.38
C TRP A 19 -4.82 10.16 1.63
N LEU A 20 -3.68 9.49 1.77
CA LEU A 20 -3.42 8.21 1.12
C LEU A 20 -4.44 7.14 1.54
N LYS A 21 -4.72 7.01 2.84
CA LYS A 21 -5.77 6.09 3.35
C LYS A 21 -7.15 6.45 2.77
N GLY A 22 -7.48 7.74 2.67
CA GLY A 22 -8.72 8.23 2.07
C GLY A 22 -8.85 7.99 0.56
N GLN A 23 -7.75 7.75 -0.16
CA GLN A 23 -7.78 7.38 -1.58
C GLN A 23 -8.07 5.88 -1.83
N ARG A 24 -8.32 5.09 -0.77
CA ARG A 24 -8.67 3.68 -0.93
C ARG A 24 -10.01 3.57 -1.64
N THR A 25 -10.07 2.71 -2.66
CA THR A 25 -11.28 2.43 -3.42
C THR A 25 -12.24 1.55 -2.62
N PRO A 26 -13.55 1.52 -2.94
CA PRO A 26 -14.52 0.63 -2.29
C PRO A 26 -14.17 -0.86 -2.38
N ALA A 27 -13.33 -1.23 -3.35
CA ALA A 27 -12.85 -2.60 -3.49
C ALA A 27 -11.78 -2.96 -2.43
N GLY A 28 -11.25 -2.01 -1.66
CA GLY A 28 -10.27 -2.28 -0.59
C GLY A 28 -8.81 -2.01 -0.95
N GLY A 29 -8.52 -1.23 -1.99
CA GLY A 29 -7.15 -0.98 -2.45
C GLY A 29 -7.00 0.30 -3.28
N TRP A 30 -5.84 0.54 -3.88
CA TRP A 30 -5.52 1.75 -4.67
C TRP A 30 -5.42 1.48 -6.17
N GLY A 31 -6.21 0.53 -6.67
CA GLY A 31 -6.20 0.13 -8.08
C GLY A 31 -4.82 -0.36 -8.53
N ARG A 32 -4.27 0.23 -9.60
CA ARG A 32 -2.93 -0.13 -10.10
C ARG A 32 -1.80 0.26 -9.13
N ASN A 33 -2.07 1.17 -8.20
CA ASN A 33 -1.08 1.67 -7.24
C ASN A 33 -1.12 0.94 -5.89
N THR A 34 -1.92 -0.13 -5.74
CA THR A 34 -2.05 -0.88 -4.47
C THR A 34 -0.70 -1.29 -3.90
N HIS A 35 0.20 -1.85 -4.72
CA HIS A 35 1.55 -2.22 -4.29
C HIS A 35 2.36 -1.03 -3.73
N ARG A 36 2.27 0.14 -4.37
CA ARG A 36 3.00 1.35 -3.93
C ARG A 36 2.42 1.89 -2.64
N ALA A 37 1.09 1.97 -2.53
CA ALA A 37 0.41 2.45 -1.34
C ALA A 37 0.71 1.57 -0.12
N ILE A 38 0.67 0.25 -0.27
CA ILE A 38 1.04 -0.70 0.79
C ILE A 38 2.50 -0.48 1.21
N ALA A 39 3.43 -0.42 0.26
CA ALA A 39 4.84 -0.19 0.57
C ALA A 39 5.07 1.15 1.29
N THR A 40 4.42 2.23 0.85
CA THR A 40 4.51 3.54 1.49
C THR A 40 3.98 3.51 2.91
N LEU A 41 2.81 2.89 3.15
CA LEU A 41 2.23 2.80 4.49
C LEU A 41 3.07 1.94 5.43
N HIS A 42 3.63 0.83 4.94
CA HIS A 42 4.52 -0.03 5.70
C HIS A 42 5.85 0.68 6.06
N LEU A 43 6.50 1.32 5.09
CA LEU A 43 7.73 2.10 5.33
C LEU A 43 7.50 3.29 6.25
N ALA A 44 6.32 3.88 6.21
CA ALA A 44 5.92 4.95 7.13
C ALA A 44 5.51 4.43 8.52
N GLN A 45 5.59 3.12 8.79
CA GLN A 45 5.12 2.48 10.03
C GLN A 45 3.67 2.84 10.36
N ALA A 46 2.86 3.10 9.33
CA ALA A 46 1.48 3.59 9.46
C ALA A 46 0.44 2.46 9.42
N THR A 47 0.87 1.25 9.07
CA THR A 47 0.11 -0.02 9.01
C THR A 47 1.10 -1.19 9.05
N ASN A 48 0.74 -2.26 9.76
CA ASN A 48 1.60 -3.45 9.85
C ASN A 48 1.15 -4.58 8.91
N PHE A 49 -0.03 -4.48 8.28
CA PHE A 49 -0.59 -5.50 7.38
C PHE A 49 -0.42 -6.93 7.93
N ASN A 50 -0.58 -7.07 9.25
CA ASN A 50 -0.37 -8.29 10.04
C ASN A 50 -1.73 -8.77 10.59
N ASP A 51 -2.74 -8.86 9.73
CA ASP A 51 -4.10 -9.27 10.09
C ASP A 51 -4.72 -8.52 11.28
N SER A 52 -4.33 -7.25 11.48
CA SER A 52 -4.77 -6.48 12.64
C SER A 52 -6.15 -5.86 12.43
N THR A 53 -6.58 -5.71 11.17
CA THR A 53 -7.89 -5.20 10.78
C THR A 53 -8.35 -5.84 9.47
N LEU A 54 -9.66 -6.09 9.32
CA LEU A 54 -10.26 -6.63 8.09
C LEU A 54 -9.87 -5.84 6.83
N ASP A 55 -9.69 -4.53 6.98
CA ASP A 55 -9.28 -3.61 5.93
C ASP A 55 -7.84 -3.84 5.44
N GLU A 56 -6.93 -4.22 6.35
CA GLU A 56 -5.57 -4.63 6.02
C GLU A 56 -5.56 -5.97 5.30
N ASP A 57 -6.37 -6.94 5.72
CA ASP A 57 -6.48 -8.28 5.11
C ASP A 57 -6.97 -8.18 3.67
N ILE A 58 -8.05 -7.42 3.44
CA ILE A 58 -8.62 -7.21 2.10
C ILE A 58 -7.56 -6.58 1.19
N THR A 59 -6.80 -5.62 1.72
CA THR A 59 -5.73 -4.94 0.98
C THR A 59 -4.61 -5.91 0.60
N ALA A 60 -4.16 -6.73 1.55
CA ALA A 60 -3.12 -7.74 1.32
C ALA A 60 -3.58 -8.77 0.27
N LYS A 61 -4.83 -9.25 0.37
CA LYS A 61 -5.42 -10.20 -0.59
C LYS A 61 -5.55 -9.62 -1.98
N GLN A 62 -5.88 -8.33 -2.11
CA GLN A 62 -5.90 -7.68 -3.42
C GLN A 62 -4.52 -7.58 -4.05
N LEU A 63 -3.48 -7.29 -3.27
CA LEU A 63 -2.12 -7.29 -3.79
C LEU A 63 -1.72 -8.69 -4.28
N GLU A 64 -2.03 -9.72 -3.50
CA GLU A 64 -1.76 -11.13 -3.84
C GLU A 64 -2.43 -11.53 -5.18
N LEU A 65 -3.69 -11.16 -5.38
CA LEU A 65 -4.42 -11.39 -6.63
C LEU A 65 -3.82 -10.63 -7.82
N GLN A 66 -3.41 -9.37 -7.62
CA GLN A 66 -2.76 -8.57 -8.66
C GLN A 66 -1.43 -9.20 -9.11
N LEU A 67 -0.60 -9.64 -8.16
CA LEU A 67 0.67 -10.31 -8.44
C LEU A 67 0.44 -11.65 -9.17
N SER A 68 -0.51 -12.45 -8.69
CA SER A 68 -0.87 -13.73 -9.33
C SER A 68 -1.30 -13.53 -10.78
N THR A 69 -2.09 -12.50 -11.05
CA THR A 69 -2.52 -12.15 -12.41
C THR A 69 -1.33 -11.75 -13.30
N VAL A 70 -0.38 -10.99 -12.76
CA VAL A 70 0.84 -10.61 -13.50
C VAL A 70 1.69 -11.83 -13.82
N ILE A 71 1.89 -12.73 -12.86
CA ILE A 71 2.66 -13.98 -13.05
C ILE A 71 2.00 -14.85 -14.12
N LEU A 72 0.68 -15.05 -14.04
CA LEU A 72 -0.06 -15.84 -15.04
C LEU A 72 0.03 -15.23 -16.44
N ARG A 73 -0.08 -13.90 -16.57
CA ARG A 73 0.08 -13.21 -17.85
C ARG A 73 1.51 -13.33 -18.40
N TYR A 74 2.51 -13.25 -17.53
CA TYR A 74 3.90 -13.44 -17.92
C TYR A 74 4.11 -14.87 -18.43
N TRP A 75 3.67 -15.86 -17.65
CA TRP A 75 3.81 -17.27 -18.00
C TRP A 75 3.13 -17.60 -19.33
N TYR A 76 1.90 -17.13 -19.54
CA TYR A 76 1.19 -17.30 -20.80
C TYR A 76 2.02 -16.78 -21.98
N LYS A 77 2.53 -15.53 -21.90
CA LYS A 77 3.35 -14.94 -22.98
C LYS A 77 4.68 -15.65 -23.24
N THR A 78 5.22 -16.37 -22.26
CA THR A 78 6.51 -17.06 -22.39
C THR A 78 6.39 -18.51 -22.88
N VAL A 79 5.21 -19.13 -22.68
CA VAL A 79 4.99 -20.56 -22.97
C VAL A 79 4.06 -20.76 -24.18
N SER A 80 3.23 -19.78 -24.55
CA SER A 80 2.46 -19.76 -25.81
C SER A 80 3.27 -19.23 -26.98
#